data_AF-A0A821IBI7-F1
#
_entry.id   AF-A0A821IBI7-F1
#
_cell.length_a   1.000
_cell.length_b   1.000
_cell.length_c   1.000
_cell.angle_alpha   90.00
_cell.angle_beta   90.00
_cell.angle_gamma   90.00
#
_symmetry.space_group_name_H-M   'P 1'
#
loop_
_entity.id
_entity.type
_entity.pdbx_description
1 polymer ?
#
loop_
_entity_poly.entity_id
_entity_poly.type
_entity_poly.pdbx_seq_one_letter_code
_entity_poly.pdbx_strand_id
1 'polypeptide(L)'
;TCPPSCLNGGTCIAMNTCQCVTNVWTGPYCQTPMRILWAFDNNLGDLYNNFQGVGTNGPTYSSPWITGYGTCLYLTAASSQSVTILTPPFLNMTLTSFSLLAWVRATSLHNTATGPYSDNAIFGQCQQTVQDECLHIIVRNQYI
;
A
#
# COMPACT_ATOMS: atom_id res chain seq x y z
N THR A 1 24.62 -25.50 0.31
CA THR A 1 24.89 -24.54 -0.78
C THR A 1 23.62 -24.34 -1.58
N CYS A 2 23.45 -23.20 -2.24
CA CYS A 2 22.27 -22.88 -3.05
C CYS A 2 22.71 -22.63 -4.49
N PRO A 3 22.57 -23.63 -5.39
CA PRO A 3 22.63 -23.43 -6.84
C PRO A 3 21.23 -23.32 -7.47
N PRO A 4 20.89 -22.23 -8.19
CA PRO A 4 21.63 -20.97 -8.30
C PRO A 4 21.69 -20.20 -6.97
N SER A 5 22.66 -19.28 -6.87
CA SER A 5 22.87 -18.45 -5.69
C SER A 5 21.64 -17.61 -5.35
N CYS A 6 21.42 -17.36 -4.05
CA CYS A 6 20.42 -16.41 -3.60
C CYS A 6 20.77 -14.99 -4.10
N LEU A 7 19.78 -14.29 -4.64
CA LEU A 7 19.93 -12.94 -5.19
C LEU A 7 19.56 -11.88 -4.14
N ASN A 8 19.83 -10.62 -4.47
CA ASN A 8 19.31 -9.44 -3.76
C ASN A 8 19.51 -9.45 -2.22
N GLY A 9 20.68 -9.91 -1.76
CA GLY A 9 21.01 -9.98 -0.33
C GLY A 9 20.38 -11.16 0.42
N GLY A 10 19.75 -12.10 -0.29
CA GLY A 10 19.26 -13.34 0.31
C GLY A 10 20.40 -14.22 0.85
N THR A 11 20.13 -14.91 1.95
CA THR A 11 21.09 -15.82 2.61
C THR A 11 20.72 -17.27 2.35
N CYS A 12 21.69 -18.09 1.96
CA CYS A 12 21.47 -19.53 1.79
C CYS A 12 21.44 -20.21 3.17
N ILE A 13 20.27 -20.69 3.60
CA ILE A 13 20.06 -21.27 4.93
C ILE A 13 20.03 -22.80 4.92
N ALA A 14 19.74 -23.42 3.78
CA ALA A 14 19.81 -24.85 3.58
C ALA A 14 20.08 -25.17 2.10
N MET A 15 20.21 -26.46 1.76
CA MET A 15 20.39 -26.88 0.37
C MET A 15 19.23 -26.36 -0.49
N ASN A 16 19.54 -25.61 -1.55
CA ASN A 16 18.56 -24.99 -2.45
C ASN A 16 17.50 -24.12 -1.75
N THR A 17 17.78 -23.62 -0.54
CA THR A 17 16.81 -22.85 0.25
C THR A 17 17.38 -21.48 0.62
N CYS A 18 16.81 -20.44 0.04
CA CYS A 18 17.17 -19.05 0.31
C CYS A 18 16.22 -18.41 1.32
N GLN A 19 16.80 -17.70 2.29
CA GLN A 19 16.10 -16.74 3.13
C GLN A 19 16.26 -15.35 2.51
N CYS A 20 15.16 -14.78 2.03
CA CYS A 20 15.16 -13.46 1.41
C CYS A 20 15.12 -12.34 2.45
N VAL A 21 15.58 -11.16 2.04
CA VAL A 21 15.40 -9.94 2.83
C VAL A 21 13.91 -9.70 3.01
N THR A 22 13.47 -9.77 4.27
CA THR A 22 12.06 -9.72 4.64
C THR A 22 11.39 -8.46 4.10
N ASN A 23 10.23 -8.62 3.49
CA ASN A 23 9.40 -7.55 2.91
C ASN A 23 10.00 -6.77 1.73
N VAL A 24 11.14 -7.21 1.18
CA VAL A 24 11.74 -6.57 0.00
C VAL A 24 11.76 -7.53 -1.18
N TRP A 25 12.11 -8.80 -0.95
CA TRP A 25 12.23 -9.82 -1.99
C TRP A 25 11.54 -11.14 -1.61
N THR A 26 11.06 -11.85 -2.61
CA THR A 26 10.43 -13.17 -2.52
C THR A 26 10.87 -14.06 -3.69
N GLY A 27 10.38 -15.30 -3.69
CA GLY A 27 10.74 -16.34 -4.63
C GLY A 27 11.88 -17.24 -4.15
N PRO A 28 12.09 -18.40 -4.79
CA PRO A 28 13.04 -19.43 -4.35
C PRO A 28 14.49 -18.95 -4.30
N TYR A 29 14.84 -17.93 -5.07
CA TYR A 29 16.18 -17.35 -5.14
C TYR A 29 16.18 -15.85 -4.82
N CYS A 30 15.11 -15.33 -4.21
CA CYS A 30 14.97 -13.90 -3.88
C CYS A 30 15.01 -12.98 -5.11
N GLN A 31 14.52 -13.48 -6.25
CA GLN A 31 14.56 -12.78 -7.53
C GLN A 31 13.37 -11.84 -7.78
N THR A 32 12.28 -12.02 -7.03
CA THR A 32 11.02 -11.30 -7.27
C THR A 32 10.88 -10.19 -6.24
N PRO A 33 10.71 -8.92 -6.64
CA PRO A 33 10.45 -7.85 -5.68
C PRO A 33 9.07 -8.06 -5.06
N MET A 34 8.92 -7.71 -3.78
CA MET A 34 7.61 -7.70 -3.13
C MET A 34 6.70 -6.69 -3.82
N ARG A 35 5.43 -7.05 -4.01
CA ARG A 35 4.40 -6.20 -4.63
C ARG A 35 3.17 -6.21 -3.73
N ILE A 36 2.59 -5.04 -3.48
CA ILE A 36 1.27 -4.96 -2.84
C ILE A 36 0.29 -4.64 -3.96
N LEU A 37 -0.74 -5.46 -4.13
CA LEU A 37 -1.83 -5.25 -5.07
C LEU A 37 -3.16 -5.45 -4.36
N TRP A 38 -3.82 -4.34 -4.06
CA TRP A 38 -5.22 -4.33 -3.68
C TRP A 38 -6.08 -4.10 -4.90
N ALA A 39 -6.81 -5.15 -5.31
CA ALA A 39 -7.78 -5.09 -6.39
C ALA A 39 -9.08 -4.38 -5.98
N PHE A 40 -9.24 -4.09 -4.67
CA PHE A 40 -10.43 -3.55 -4.06
C PHE A 40 -11.70 -4.35 -4.37
N ASP A 41 -11.59 -5.67 -4.50
CA ASP A 41 -12.61 -6.65 -4.91
C ASP A 41 -13.62 -7.02 -3.80
N ASN A 42 -14.01 -6.04 -2.97
CA ASN A 42 -14.79 -6.24 -1.74
C ASN A 42 -14.06 -7.08 -0.66
N ASN A 43 -12.74 -7.22 -0.78
CA ASN A 43 -11.87 -7.79 0.22
C ASN A 43 -10.66 -6.87 0.44
N LEU A 44 -10.15 -6.81 1.67
CA LEU A 44 -8.89 -6.13 2.02
C LEU A 44 -7.66 -7.02 1.72
N GLY A 45 -7.91 -8.13 1.04
CA GLY A 45 -6.98 -9.03 0.40
C GLY A 45 -5.92 -8.35 -0.45
N ASP A 46 -4.65 -8.54 -0.11
CA ASP A 46 -3.61 -8.48 -1.13
C ASP A 46 -3.72 -9.69 -2.04
N LEU A 47 -3.71 -9.45 -3.37
CA LEU A 47 -3.96 -10.50 -4.36
C LEU A 47 -2.80 -11.51 -4.45
N TYR A 48 -1.58 -11.08 -4.12
CA TYR A 48 -0.38 -11.87 -4.36
C TYR A 48 0.39 -12.24 -3.10
N ASN A 49 0.31 -11.44 -2.03
CA ASN A 49 1.15 -11.63 -0.84
C ASN A 49 0.34 -11.51 0.47
N ASN A 50 1.08 -11.46 1.57
CA ASN A 50 0.54 -11.48 2.92
C ASN A 50 0.36 -10.06 3.52
N PHE A 51 0.33 -9.01 2.69
CA PHE A 51 0.13 -7.63 3.14
C PHE A 51 -1.35 -7.25 3.14
N GLN A 52 -2.10 -7.99 3.93
CA GLN A 52 -3.54 -7.80 4.07
C GLN A 52 -3.82 -6.42 4.69
N GLY A 53 -4.80 -5.71 4.11
CA GLY A 53 -5.28 -4.45 4.65
C GLY A 53 -6.11 -4.68 5.92
N VAL A 54 -5.98 -3.76 6.86
CA VAL A 54 -6.79 -3.67 8.07
C VAL A 54 -7.53 -2.35 8.03
N GLY A 55 -8.85 -2.43 7.94
CA GLY A 55 -9.71 -1.26 7.95
C GLY A 55 -9.78 -0.64 9.35
N THR A 56 -9.57 0.67 9.43
CA THR A 56 -9.72 1.47 10.65
C THR A 56 -11.01 2.29 10.54
N ASN A 57 -11.81 2.30 11.61
CA ASN A 57 -13.10 3.01 11.70
C ASN A 57 -14.16 2.59 10.65
N GLY A 58 -14.08 1.35 10.16
CA GLY A 58 -15.12 0.73 9.33
C GLY A 58 -15.21 1.26 7.90
N PRO A 59 -14.13 1.20 7.10
CA PRO A 59 -14.21 1.55 5.69
C PRO A 59 -15.16 0.61 4.95
N THR A 60 -15.84 1.11 3.92
CA THR A 60 -16.82 0.32 3.17
C THR A 60 -16.41 0.17 1.72
N TYR A 61 -16.89 -0.88 1.07
CA TYR A 61 -16.75 -1.04 -0.38
C TYR A 61 -18.03 -0.59 -1.07
N SER A 62 -17.86 0.05 -2.22
CA SER A 62 -18.97 0.48 -3.06
C SER A 62 -18.76 -0.01 -4.49
N SER A 63 -19.78 -0.66 -5.05
CA SER A 63 -19.81 -1.05 -6.47
C SER A 63 -20.67 -0.07 -7.26
N PRO A 64 -20.20 0.52 -8.39
CA PRO A 64 -21.05 1.32 -9.26
C PRO A 64 -22.12 0.42 -9.92
N TRP A 65 -23.39 0.80 -9.77
CA TRP A 65 -24.54 -0.03 -10.19
C TRP A 65 -24.73 -0.17 -11.71
N ILE A 66 -24.08 0.65 -12.55
CA ILE A 66 -24.47 0.78 -13.97
C ILE A 66 -23.34 0.63 -15.01
N THR A 67 -22.06 0.53 -14.62
CA THR A 67 -20.96 0.45 -15.62
C THR A 67 -19.84 -0.54 -15.34
N GLY A 68 -19.93 -1.37 -14.28
CA GLY A 68 -19.03 -2.51 -14.10
C GLY A 68 -17.55 -2.19 -13.83
N TYR A 69 -17.19 -0.94 -13.53
CA TYR A 69 -15.82 -0.57 -13.17
C TYR A 69 -15.50 -0.94 -11.72
N GLY A 70 -15.28 -2.23 -11.47
CA GLY A 70 -14.78 -2.78 -10.20
C GLY A 70 -15.54 -2.34 -8.95
N THR A 71 -15.03 -2.74 -7.80
CA THR A 71 -15.44 -2.24 -6.49
C THR A 71 -14.40 -1.21 -6.02
N CYS A 72 -14.85 -0.12 -5.42
CA CYS A 72 -13.97 0.89 -4.86
C CYS A 72 -14.04 0.89 -3.33
N LEU A 73 -12.94 1.28 -2.70
CA LEU A 73 -12.89 1.59 -1.27
C LEU A 73 -13.47 2.98 -1.04
N TYR A 74 -14.49 3.07 -0.19
CA TYR A 74 -15.13 4.31 0.22
C TYR A 74 -14.69 4.66 1.65
N LEU A 75 -14.11 5.85 1.82
CA LEU A 75 -13.61 6.37 3.10
C LEU A 75 -14.30 7.68 3.44
N THR A 76 -14.79 7.79 4.67
CA THR A 76 -15.44 9.00 5.19
C THR A 76 -14.49 9.76 6.11
N ALA A 77 -14.12 10.97 5.72
CA ALA A 77 -13.21 11.82 6.51
C ALA A 77 -13.76 12.13 7.91
N ALA A 78 -15.07 12.39 8.04
CA ALA A 78 -15.73 12.65 9.32
C ALA A 78 -15.63 11.48 10.31
N SER A 79 -15.36 10.27 9.82
CA SER A 79 -15.18 9.06 10.63
C SER A 79 -13.72 8.64 10.74
N SER A 80 -12.77 9.46 10.27
CA SER A 80 -11.32 9.19 10.29
C SER A 80 -10.99 7.78 9.77
N GLN A 81 -11.61 7.40 8.65
CA GLN A 81 -11.47 6.06 8.07
C GLN A 81 -10.18 5.91 7.27
N SER A 82 -9.57 4.73 7.37
CA SER A 82 -8.38 4.38 6.60
C SER A 82 -8.26 2.87 6.42
N VAL A 83 -7.37 2.45 5.53
CA VAL A 83 -6.90 1.07 5.45
C VAL A 83 -5.39 1.09 5.65
N THR A 84 -4.93 0.33 6.62
CA THR A 84 -3.51 0.23 6.98
C THR A 84 -3.03 -1.20 6.82
N ILE A 85 -1.78 -1.41 6.48
CA ILE A 85 -1.15 -2.74 6.63
C ILE A 85 -0.65 -2.80 8.07
N LEU A 86 -0.87 -3.91 8.78
CA LEU A 86 -0.27 -4.14 10.09
C LEU A 86 0.74 -5.28 9.94
N THR A 87 1.98 -5.03 10.36
CA THR A 87 3.11 -5.98 10.50
C THR A 87 3.70 -6.64 9.24
N PRO A 88 4.97 -6.35 8.90
CA PRO A 88 5.72 -5.11 9.16
C PRO A 88 5.30 -4.04 8.14
N PRO A 89 4.74 -2.90 8.60
CA PRO A 89 4.13 -1.94 7.70
C PRO A 89 5.08 -0.77 7.41
N PHE A 90 6.26 -1.10 6.89
CA PHE A 90 7.23 -0.13 6.44
C PHE A 90 8.00 -0.67 5.23
N LEU A 91 7.71 -0.13 4.05
CA LEU A 91 8.50 -0.35 2.85
C LEU A 91 9.82 0.41 3.01
N ASN A 92 10.91 -0.33 3.20
CA ASN A 92 12.23 0.27 3.23
C ASN A 92 12.62 0.73 1.81
N MET A 93 12.60 2.05 1.61
CA MET A 93 12.93 2.71 0.35
C MET A 93 14.39 3.20 0.28
N THR A 94 15.24 2.82 1.24
CA THR A 94 16.64 3.25 1.27
C THR A 94 17.39 2.67 0.09
N LEU A 95 17.92 3.54 -0.78
CA LEU A 95 18.66 3.15 -1.99
C LEU A 95 17.86 2.25 -2.95
N THR A 96 16.53 2.28 -2.87
CA THR A 96 15.64 1.54 -3.75
C THR A 96 14.62 2.47 -4.40
N SER A 97 14.17 2.10 -5.59
CA SER A 97 13.05 2.77 -6.26
C SER A 97 11.76 2.01 -5.94
N PHE A 98 10.67 2.74 -5.72
CA PHE A 98 9.33 2.15 -5.68
C PHE A 98 8.49 2.68 -6.85
N SER A 99 7.42 1.97 -7.18
CA SER A 99 6.45 2.40 -8.18
C SER A 99 5.06 2.28 -7.59
N LEU A 100 4.30 3.38 -7.63
CA LEU A 100 2.88 3.40 -7.27
C LEU A 100 2.05 3.46 -8.55
N LEU A 101 1.11 2.53 -8.70
CA LEU A 101 0.07 2.57 -9.72
C LEU A 101 -1.28 2.62 -9.02
N ALA A 102 -2.05 3.68 -9.25
CA ALA A 102 -3.37 3.86 -8.68
C ALA A 102 -4.34 4.39 -9.73
N TRP A 103 -5.54 3.80 -9.80
CA TRP A 103 -6.64 4.28 -10.63
C TRP A 103 -7.57 5.10 -9.75
N VAL A 104 -7.58 6.42 -9.93
CA VAL A 104 -8.35 7.33 -9.08
C VAL A 104 -9.41 8.04 -9.91
N ARG A 105 -10.67 7.85 -9.55
CA ARG A 105 -11.80 8.63 -10.07
C ARG A 105 -12.36 9.51 -8.96
N ALA A 106 -11.74 10.66 -8.76
CA ALA A 106 -12.24 11.65 -7.80
C ALA A 106 -13.49 12.33 -8.35
N THR A 107 -14.63 12.19 -7.66
CA THR A 107 -15.89 12.89 -8.00
C THR A 107 -16.08 14.17 -7.18
N SER A 108 -15.50 14.21 -5.98
CA SER A 108 -15.39 15.38 -5.12
C SER A 108 -14.13 15.24 -4.27
N LEU A 109 -13.29 16.28 -4.24
CA LEU A 109 -12.19 16.41 -3.30
C LEU A 109 -12.62 17.46 -2.29
N HIS A 110 -13.10 17.01 -1.13
CA HIS A 110 -13.72 17.87 -0.13
C HIS A 110 -12.69 18.82 0.51
N ASN A 111 -13.03 20.10 0.63
CA ASN A 111 -12.24 21.14 1.33
C ASN A 111 -13.16 22.19 2.00
N THR A 112 -14.16 21.79 2.79
CA THR A 112 -15.08 22.80 3.34
C THR A 112 -15.65 22.58 4.75
N ALA A 113 -15.18 21.60 5.55
CA ALA A 113 -15.70 21.42 6.92
C ALA A 113 -14.67 21.50 8.06
N THR A 114 -13.38 21.27 7.82
CA THR A 114 -12.35 21.17 8.89
C THR A 114 -11.23 22.21 8.79
N GLY A 115 -11.39 23.24 7.96
CA GLY A 115 -10.38 24.28 7.70
C GLY A 115 -9.78 24.17 6.29
N PRO A 116 -8.95 25.14 5.88
CA PRO A 116 -8.52 25.32 4.48
C PRO A 116 -7.58 24.24 3.91
N TYR A 117 -7.26 23.18 4.68
CA TYR A 117 -6.23 22.20 4.36
C TYR A 117 -6.67 20.76 4.65
N SER A 118 -7.52 20.18 3.80
CA SER A 118 -7.79 18.73 3.82
C SER A 118 -7.08 18.04 2.65
N ASP A 119 -6.02 17.30 2.96
CA ASP A 119 -5.30 16.50 1.98
C ASP A 119 -5.95 15.10 1.83
N ASN A 120 -6.16 14.68 0.59
CA ASN A 120 -6.69 13.35 0.27
C ASN A 120 -5.52 12.45 -0.11
N ALA A 121 -5.00 11.68 0.86
CA ALA A 121 -3.89 10.76 0.62
C ALA A 121 -4.36 9.47 -0.09
N ILE A 122 -3.67 9.09 -1.16
CA ILE A 122 -3.81 7.79 -1.82
C ILE A 122 -2.87 6.76 -1.17
N PHE A 123 -1.67 7.20 -0.81
CA PHE A 123 -0.65 6.40 -0.17
C PHE A 123 0.06 7.23 0.89
N GLY A 124 0.37 6.62 2.01
CA GLY A 124 1.11 7.24 3.10
C GLY A 124 1.94 6.20 3.85
N GLN A 125 3.17 6.57 4.19
CA GLN A 125 4.01 5.82 5.11
C GLN A 125 4.75 6.81 6.00
N CYS A 126 4.69 6.58 7.31
CA CYS A 126 5.42 7.37 8.30
C CYS A 126 6.39 6.48 9.07
N GLN A 127 7.55 7.03 9.42
CA GLN A 127 8.40 6.43 10.42
C GLN A 127 7.75 6.62 11.79
N GLN A 128 7.38 5.53 12.47
CA GLN A 128 6.55 5.59 13.68
C GLN A 128 7.23 6.25 14.89
N THR A 129 8.55 6.34 14.88
CA THR A 129 9.35 6.83 16.02
C THR A 129 9.94 8.23 15.83
N VAL A 130 9.76 8.84 14.64
CA VAL A 130 10.34 10.14 14.32
C VAL A 130 9.25 11.08 13.85
N GLN A 131 9.20 12.26 14.47
CA GLN A 131 8.26 13.31 14.08
C GLN A 131 8.62 13.85 12.69
N ASP A 132 7.61 14.11 11.87
CA ASP A 132 7.74 14.72 10.53
C ASP A 132 8.50 13.89 9.46
N GLU A 133 8.67 12.58 9.68
CA GLU A 133 9.22 11.65 8.69
C GLU A 133 8.13 10.83 8.01
N CYS A 134 7.36 11.48 7.13
CA CYS A 134 6.30 10.84 6.35
C CYS A 134 6.45 11.09 4.85
N LEU A 135 6.23 10.04 4.06
CA LEU A 135 5.98 10.15 2.63
C LEU A 135 4.48 10.02 2.38
N HIS A 136 3.89 11.04 1.76
CA HIS A 136 2.49 11.00 1.31
C HIS A 136 2.40 11.28 -0.19
N ILE A 137 1.56 10.50 -0.86
CA ILE A 137 1.11 10.76 -2.23
C ILE A 137 -0.36 11.15 -2.14
N ILE A 138 -0.64 12.39 -2.53
CA ILE A 138 -1.93 13.04 -2.30
C ILE A 138 -2.55 13.52 -3.62
N VAL A 139 -3.89 13.60 -3.65
CA VAL A 139 -4.63 14.30 -4.70
C VAL A 139 -5.20 15.59 -4.13
N ARG A 140 -4.93 16.70 -4.80
CA ARG A 140 -5.42 18.03 -4.42
C ARG A 140 -6.32 18.59 -5.51
N ASN A 141 -7.38 19.26 -5.10
CA ASN A 141 -8.13 20.13 -5.99
C ASN A 141 -7.41 21.48 -6.03
N GLN A 142 -6.75 21.79 -7.14
CA GLN A 142 -6.09 23.07 -7.32
C GLN A 142 -7.08 24.01 -8.02
N TYR A 143 -7.67 24.93 -7.27
CA TYR A 143 -8.22 26.14 -7.88
C TYR A 143 -7.02 26.97 -8.33
N ILE A 144 -6.86 27.16 -9.65
CA ILE A 144 -5.97 28.18 -10.22
C ILE A 144 -6.78 29.47 -10.33
#